data_AF-A0A6I5CMG8-F1
#
_entry.id   AF-A0A6I5CMG8-F1
#
_cell.length_a   1.000
_cell.length_b   1.000
_cell.length_c   1.000
_cell.angle_alpha   90.00
_cell.angle_beta   90.00
_cell.angle_gamma   90.00
#
_symmetry.space_group_name_H-M   'P 1'
#
loop_
_entity.id
_entity.type
_entity.pdbx_description
1 polymer ?
#
loop_
_entity_poly.entity_id
_entity_poly.type
_entity_poly.pdbx_seq_one_letter_code
_entity_poly.pdbx_strand_id
1 'polypeptide(L)'
;LGLDLVPGTGPLAAAVPGAFDAWLLLLRDHGTKPLDDVLAYAIGYAEHGHPPVERVGETVETVRELFETEWTSSAEVYLPGGR
;
A
#
# COMPACT_ATOMS: atom_id res chain seq x y z
N LEU A 1 -19.46 15.91 -13.29
CA LEU A 1 -19.24 15.27 -11.97
C LEU A 1 -19.96 16.01 -10.84
N GLY A 2 -20.13 17.35 -10.89
CA GLY A 2 -20.99 18.06 -9.93
C GLY A 2 -20.57 17.88 -8.47
N LEU A 3 -19.25 17.78 -8.23
CA LEU A 3 -18.69 17.55 -6.91
C LEU A 3 -18.19 18.89 -6.35
N ASP A 4 -18.66 19.24 -5.16
CA ASP A 4 -18.20 20.43 -4.43
C ASP A 4 -16.89 20.17 -3.65
N LEU A 5 -16.54 18.89 -3.45
CA LEU A 5 -15.33 18.43 -2.76
C LEU A 5 -14.73 17.22 -3.48
N VAL A 6 -13.41 17.06 -3.33
CA VAL A 6 -12.71 15.85 -3.78
C VAL A 6 -13.16 14.67 -2.91
N PRO A 7 -13.55 13.52 -3.50
CA PRO A 7 -13.92 12.33 -2.75
C PRO A 7 -12.77 11.83 -1.86
N GLY A 8 -13.10 11.20 -0.73
CA GLY A 8 -12.09 10.64 0.17
C GLY A 8 -11.39 9.37 -0.32
N THR A 9 -11.93 8.72 -1.36
CA THR A 9 -11.44 7.44 -1.89
C THR A 9 -11.45 7.40 -3.42
N GLY A 10 -10.77 6.42 -3.99
CA GLY A 10 -10.75 6.18 -5.42
C GLY A 10 -9.82 7.13 -6.20
N PRO A 11 -9.81 7.02 -7.54
CA PRO A 11 -8.79 7.65 -8.37
C PRO A 11 -8.87 9.18 -8.41
N LEU A 12 -10.04 9.78 -8.13
CA LEU A 12 -10.18 11.24 -8.08
C LEU A 12 -9.42 11.87 -6.91
N ALA A 13 -9.13 11.10 -5.87
CA ALA A 13 -8.37 11.55 -4.70
C ALA A 13 -6.85 11.43 -4.91
N ALA A 14 -6.39 10.76 -5.98
CA ALA A 14 -4.99 10.43 -6.18
C ALA A 14 -4.19 11.63 -6.73
N ALA A 15 -3.29 12.18 -5.91
CA ALA A 15 -2.20 13.01 -6.40
C ALA A 15 -1.14 12.16 -7.12
N VAL A 16 -0.18 12.80 -7.80
CA VAL A 16 0.95 12.10 -8.42
C VAL A 16 1.78 11.36 -7.34
N PRO A 17 2.02 10.04 -7.47
CA PRO A 17 2.81 9.29 -6.48
C PRO A 17 4.30 9.66 -6.49
N GLY A 18 4.69 10.67 -5.70
CA GLY A 18 6.07 11.18 -5.66
C GLY A 18 7.01 10.49 -4.66
N ALA A 19 6.49 9.64 -3.76
CA ALA A 19 7.27 9.08 -2.66
C ALA A 19 8.46 8.22 -3.14
N PHE A 20 8.29 7.41 -4.19
CA PHE A 20 9.36 6.57 -4.71
C PHE A 20 10.55 7.40 -5.20
N ASP A 21 10.29 8.43 -6.03
CA ASP A 21 11.34 9.30 -6.56
C ASP A 21 12.04 10.09 -5.45
N ALA A 22 11.28 10.61 -4.47
CA ALA A 22 11.85 11.31 -3.33
C ALA A 22 12.81 10.42 -2.51
N TRP A 23 12.46 9.15 -2.27
CA TRP A 23 13.35 8.21 -1.57
C TRP A 23 14.58 7.85 -2.40
N LEU A 24 14.44 7.69 -3.72
CA LEU A 24 15.59 7.43 -4.59
C LEU A 24 16.54 8.63 -4.66
N LEU A 25 16.01 9.86 -4.71
CA LEU A 25 16.82 11.08 -4.65
C LEU A 25 17.56 11.18 -3.31
N LEU A 26 16.88 10.94 -2.20
CA LEU A 26 17.50 10.92 -0.87
C LEU A 26 18.62 9.86 -0.79
N LEU A 27 18.37 8.65 -1.28
CA LEU A 27 19.36 7.58 -1.27
C LEU A 27 20.54 7.90 -2.18
N ARG A 28 20.31 8.49 -3.35
CA ARG A 28 21.38 8.86 -4.31
C ARG A 28 22.27 9.97 -3.74
N ASP A 29 21.66 11.03 -3.22
CA ASP A 29 22.39 12.25 -2.84
C ASP A 29 22.99 12.16 -1.43
N HIS A 30 22.36 11.37 -0.55
CA HIS A 30 22.69 11.32 0.87
C HIS A 30 22.87 9.90 1.44
N GLY A 31 22.62 8.86 0.64
CA GLY A 31 22.79 7.48 1.08
C GLY A 31 24.23 6.98 0.95
N THR A 32 24.48 5.82 1.57
CA THR A 32 25.79 5.15 1.58
C THR A 32 25.71 3.68 1.18
N LYS A 33 24.52 3.19 0.82
CA LYS A 33 24.23 1.80 0.48
C LYS A 33 23.60 1.72 -0.91
N PRO A 34 23.80 0.62 -1.65
CA PRO A 34 23.11 0.39 -2.90
C PRO A 34 21.60 0.10 -2.67
N LEU A 35 20.80 0.26 -3.72
CA LEU A 35 19.33 0.18 -3.64
C LEU A 35 18.83 -1.23 -3.26
N ASP A 36 19.46 -2.25 -3.81
CA ASP A 36 19.17 -3.65 -3.52
C ASP A 36 19.36 -3.98 -2.03
N ASP A 37 20.46 -3.54 -1.42
CA ASP A 37 20.72 -3.74 0.01
C ASP A 37 19.65 -3.11 0.90
N VAL A 38 19.16 -1.92 0.56
CA VAL A 38 18.16 -1.21 1.38
C VAL A 38 16.76 -1.75 1.17
N LEU A 39 16.41 -2.22 -0.03
CA LEU A 39 15.09 -2.78 -0.32
C LEU A 39 14.97 -4.26 0.07
N ALA A 40 16.08 -4.98 0.24
CA ALA A 40 16.10 -6.41 0.59
C ALA A 40 15.23 -6.74 1.83
N TYR A 41 15.17 -5.84 2.82
CA TYR A 41 14.32 -6.03 4.00
C TYR A 41 12.83 -6.04 3.66
N ALA A 42 12.38 -5.07 2.86
CA ALA A 42 10.98 -4.96 2.46
C ALA A 42 10.56 -6.14 1.57
N ILE A 43 11.43 -6.51 0.62
CA ILE A 43 11.23 -7.69 -0.25
C ILE A 43 11.13 -8.95 0.61
N GLY A 44 12.05 -9.14 1.56
CA GLY A 44 12.05 -10.28 2.48
C GLY A 44 10.73 -10.42 3.25
N TYR A 45 10.24 -9.35 3.87
CA TYR A 45 8.97 -9.38 4.60
C TYR A 45 7.74 -9.54 3.69
N ALA A 46 7.78 -9.03 2.46
CA ALA A 46 6.69 -9.18 1.50
C ALA A 46 6.57 -10.63 0.98
N GLU A 47 7.70 -11.26 0.65
CA GLU A 47 7.72 -12.63 0.09
C GLU A 47 7.51 -13.70 1.16
N HIS A 48 8.08 -13.51 2.36
CA HIS A 48 8.11 -14.53 3.41
C HIS A 48 7.11 -14.27 4.55
N GLY A 49 6.44 -13.11 4.52
CA GLY A 49 5.48 -12.68 5.52
C GLY A 49 6.11 -12.08 6.78
N HIS A 50 5.24 -11.55 7.63
CA HIS A 50 5.59 -11.01 8.95
C HIS A 50 4.37 -11.13 9.88
N PRO A 51 4.55 -11.22 11.21
CA PRO A 51 3.44 -11.12 12.15
C PRO A 51 2.86 -9.70 12.14
N PRO A 52 1.59 -9.50 11.73
CA PRO A 52 0.99 -8.18 11.73
C PRO A 52 0.59 -7.77 13.14
N VAL A 53 0.49 -6.45 13.36
CA VAL A 53 -0.25 -5.92 14.51
C VAL A 53 -1.76 -6.04 14.24
N GLU A 54 -2.55 -6.18 15.30
CA GLU A 54 -4.01 -6.40 15.23
C GLU A 54 -4.73 -5.39 14.33
N ARG A 55 -4.31 -4.12 14.39
CA ARG A 55 -4.90 -3.02 13.61
C ARG A 55 -4.90 -3.25 12.09
N VAL A 56 -3.97 -4.06 11.56
CA VAL A 56 -3.97 -4.40 10.14
C VAL A 56 -5.25 -5.18 9.79
N GLY A 57 -5.55 -6.24 10.55
CA GLY A 57 -6.75 -7.05 10.36
C GLY A 57 -8.02 -6.25 10.64
N GLU A 58 -8.05 -5.49 11.73
CA GLU A 58 -9.20 -4.63 12.06
C GLU A 58 -9.54 -3.66 10.92
N THR A 59 -8.52 -3.07 10.28
CA THR A 59 -8.73 -2.13 9.16
C THR A 59 -9.23 -2.85 7.91
N VAL A 60 -8.77 -4.07 7.62
CA VAL A 60 -9.29 -4.87 6.50
C VAL A 60 -10.76 -5.21 6.73
N GLU A 61 -11.14 -5.60 7.95
CA GLU A 61 -12.53 -5.89 8.28
C GLU A 61 -13.46 -4.70 8.10
N THR A 62 -13.02 -3.47 8.42
CA THR A 62 -13.88 -2.28 8.22
C THR A 62 -14.18 -1.98 6.75
N VAL A 63 -13.39 -2.53 5.81
CA VAL A 63 -13.56 -2.33 4.36
C VAL A 63 -13.85 -3.63 3.60
N ARG A 64 -14.11 -4.74 4.30
CA ARG A 64 -14.30 -6.09 3.70
C ARG A 64 -15.36 -6.10 2.61
N GLU A 65 -16.54 -5.52 2.88
CA GLU A 65 -17.63 -5.47 1.90
C GLU A 65 -17.19 -4.78 0.60
N LEU A 66 -16.47 -3.67 0.70
CA LEU A 66 -15.97 -2.94 -0.45
C LEU A 66 -14.92 -3.75 -1.23
N PHE A 67 -14.04 -4.49 -0.54
CA PHE A 67 -13.06 -5.36 -1.18
C PHE A 67 -13.73 -6.51 -1.93
N GLU A 68 -14.73 -7.16 -1.33
CA GLU A 68 -15.43 -8.31 -1.93
C GLU A 68 -16.31 -7.91 -3.13
N THR A 69 -16.85 -6.68 -3.14
CA THR A 69 -17.85 -6.25 -4.13
C THR A 69 -17.30 -5.32 -5.22
N GLU A 70 -16.39 -4.41 -4.89
CA GLU A 70 -15.97 -3.33 -5.81
C GLU A 70 -14.45 -3.34 -6.06
N TRP A 71 -13.65 -3.53 -5.01
CA TRP A 71 -12.18 -3.49 -5.06
C TRP A 71 -11.60 -4.90 -4.98
N THR A 72 -12.02 -5.75 -5.91
CA THR A 72 -11.70 -7.19 -5.90
C THR A 72 -10.20 -7.50 -5.96
N SER A 73 -9.40 -6.64 -6.59
CA SER A 73 -7.93 -6.76 -6.56
C SER A 73 -7.34 -6.56 -5.16
N SER A 74 -8.02 -5.81 -4.28
CA SER A 74 -7.64 -5.70 -2.87
C SER A 74 -8.03 -6.96 -2.09
N ALA A 75 -9.20 -7.56 -2.39
CA ALA A 75 -9.60 -8.84 -1.80
C ALA A 75 -8.63 -9.98 -2.15
N GLU A 76 -8.12 -10.03 -3.39
CA GLU A 76 -7.13 -11.03 -3.81
C GLU A 76 -5.86 -11.02 -2.94
N VAL A 77 -5.48 -9.85 -2.43
CA VAL A 77 -4.26 -9.67 -1.62
C VAL A 77 -4.54 -9.79 -0.12
N TYR A 78 -5.58 -9.12 0.38
CA TYR A 78 -5.85 -9.01 1.81
C TYR A 78 -6.84 -10.03 2.36
N LEU A 79 -7.64 -10.68 1.49
CA LEU A 79 -8.65 -11.69 1.86
C LEU A 79 -8.45 -13.02 1.12
N PRO A 80 -7.23 -13.60 1.08
CA PRO A 80 -7.00 -14.85 0.36
C PRO A 80 -7.85 -15.99 0.94
N GLY A 81 -8.76 -16.52 0.12
CA GLY A 81 -9.74 -17.53 0.55
C GLY A 81 -10.82 -16.98 1.48
N GLY A 82 -11.08 -15.67 1.43
CA GLY A 82 -12.10 -14.98 2.22
C GLY A 82 -11.69 -14.70 3.67
N ARG A 83 -10.42 -14.87 4.01
CA ARG A 83 -9.88 -14.70 5.37
C ARG A 83 -9.11 -13.39 5.48
#